data_AF-F3PNT2-F1
#
_entry.id   AF-F3PNT2-F1
#
_cell.length_a   1.000
_cell.length_b   1.000
_cell.length_c   1.000
_cell.angle_alpha   90.00
_cell.angle_beta   90.00
_cell.angle_gamma   90.00
#
_symmetry.space_group_name_H-M   'P 1'
#
loop_
_entity.id
_entity.type
_entity.pdbx_description
1 polymer ?
#
loop_
_entity_poly.entity_id
_entity_poly.type
_entity_poly.pdbx_seq_one_letter_code
_entity_poly.pdbx_strand_id
1 'polypeptide(L)'
;MSENLPNKAIFQSYIWTCAKYDFSPYEKRIIYRLIEFAQRWLEGIKIKDHMHKIEPSDCGVNITMPVASILRDEDDHNYAKAKAAFTSLSKKGAEYEDDKIWFYTAIIEHPKIEKGTGIATFHVYDPIWRAALDFTKGFKKYELITAMKFKSVYAMRFYELMSGQTKPLFVSLEGSDGLRERFCLQGKYERVNDFKRYVIDAAKKELDESSPYSFVAKEEKEGKKVIGWTLFPVFFEDREDPALQEQARMAKVTARLQLENNVYDYLKFSFDFKSDEINKNKKTLIEGQNRIPDFIGFLGELKKGARFANNPKGYVINAIKIKLKEV
;
A
#
# COMPACT_ATOMS: atom_id res chain seq x y z
N MET A 1 6.72 -8.53 -23.03
CA MET A 1 5.42 -8.48 -22.33
C MET A 1 5.71 -8.65 -20.86
N SER A 2 5.68 -7.55 -20.08
CA SER A 2 5.82 -7.64 -18.63
C SER A 2 4.61 -8.39 -18.08
N GLU A 3 4.82 -9.45 -17.31
CA GLU A 3 3.76 -9.97 -16.45
C GLU A 3 3.29 -8.80 -15.57
N ASN A 4 2.12 -8.24 -15.89
CA ASN A 4 1.50 -7.24 -15.02
C ASN A 4 1.15 -7.96 -13.73
N LEU A 5 1.91 -7.66 -12.68
CA LEU A 5 1.67 -8.16 -11.33
C LEU A 5 0.18 -7.92 -10.97
N PRO A 6 -0.51 -8.90 -10.36
CA PRO A 6 -1.91 -8.74 -9.99
C PRO A 6 -2.08 -7.51 -9.10
N ASN A 7 -3.18 -6.76 -9.30
CA ASN A 7 -3.45 -5.56 -8.50
C ASN A 7 -3.46 -5.93 -7.01
N LYS A 8 -2.80 -5.11 -6.20
CA LYS A 8 -2.64 -5.35 -4.78
C LYS A 8 -3.01 -4.09 -4.01
N ALA A 9 -3.67 -4.29 -2.88
CA ALA A 9 -3.82 -3.23 -1.91
C ALA A 9 -2.49 -3.01 -1.17
N ILE A 10 -1.96 -1.79 -1.22
CA ILE A 10 -0.76 -1.40 -0.49
C ILE A 10 -1.11 -0.56 0.73
N PHE A 11 -0.27 -0.68 1.76
CA PHE A 11 -0.37 0.10 2.99
C PHE A 11 0.67 1.22 3.00
N GLN A 12 0.24 2.47 2.85
CA GLN A 12 1.13 3.62 2.95
C GLN A 12 1.15 4.15 4.38
N SER A 13 2.34 4.25 4.97
CA SER A 13 2.53 4.89 6.27
C SER A 13 2.07 6.36 6.24
N TYR A 14 1.43 6.81 7.32
CA TYR A 14 1.04 8.21 7.49
C TYR A 14 2.24 9.18 7.43
N ILE A 15 3.45 8.71 7.78
CA ILE A 15 4.70 9.50 7.67
C ILE A 15 4.93 9.93 6.21
N TRP A 16 4.68 9.03 5.26
CA TRP A 16 4.78 9.33 3.82
C TRP A 16 3.59 10.09 3.27
N THR A 17 2.39 9.88 3.83
CA THR A 17 1.18 10.60 3.41
C THR A 17 1.21 12.08 3.84
N CYS A 18 1.80 12.39 5.00
CA CYS A 18 1.94 13.75 5.52
C CYS A 18 3.21 14.47 5.10
N ALA A 19 4.09 13.81 4.36
CA ALA A 19 5.29 14.40 3.80
C ALA A 19 4.90 15.59 2.88
N LYS A 20 5.16 16.82 3.33
CA LYS A 20 4.77 18.07 2.67
C LYS A 20 5.68 18.43 1.50
N TYR A 21 5.66 17.61 0.44
CA TYR A 21 6.41 17.90 -0.79
C TYR A 21 5.48 18.08 -1.98
N ASP A 22 5.85 18.99 -2.90
CA ASP A 22 5.20 19.17 -4.20
C ASP A 22 5.68 18.08 -5.17
N PHE A 23 5.20 16.85 -4.98
CA PHE A 23 5.51 15.72 -5.86
C PHE A 23 4.81 15.85 -7.22
N SER A 24 5.55 15.59 -8.28
CA SER A 24 4.99 15.27 -9.58
C SER A 24 4.32 13.88 -9.57
N PRO A 25 3.43 13.61 -10.53
CA PRO A 25 2.83 12.27 -10.68
C PRO A 25 3.87 11.16 -10.83
N TYR A 26 4.99 11.42 -11.52
CA TYR A 26 6.06 10.44 -11.70
C TYR A 26 6.83 10.16 -10.42
N GLU A 27 7.08 11.18 -9.59
CA GLU A 27 7.70 10.98 -8.28
C GLU A 27 6.79 10.17 -7.34
N LYS A 28 5.47 10.43 -7.35
CA LYS A 28 4.50 9.62 -6.61
C LYS A 28 4.54 8.15 -7.05
N ARG A 29 4.67 7.86 -8.35
CA ARG A 29 4.81 6.49 -8.84
C ARG A 29 6.11 5.82 -8.37
N ILE A 30 7.23 6.55 -8.30
CA ILE A 30 8.47 6.01 -7.69
C ILE A 30 8.21 5.66 -6.22
N ILE A 31 7.55 6.54 -5.45
CA ILE A 31 7.20 6.29 -4.05
C ILE A 31 6.28 5.08 -3.90
N TYR A 32 5.28 4.93 -4.76
CA TYR A 32 4.39 3.76 -4.74
C TYR A 32 5.15 2.45 -5.00
N ARG A 33 6.13 2.46 -5.91
CA ARG A 33 7.03 1.31 -6.14
C ARG A 33 7.91 1.02 -4.93
N LEU A 34 8.43 2.04 -4.26
CA LEU A 34 9.18 1.86 -3.02
C LEU A 34 8.34 1.20 -1.93
N ILE A 35 7.10 1.65 -1.74
CA ILE A 35 6.16 1.06 -0.77
C ILE A 35 5.85 -0.40 -1.14
N GLU A 36 5.61 -0.68 -2.42
CA GLU A 36 5.40 -2.04 -2.93
C GLU A 36 6.60 -2.94 -2.62
N PHE A 37 7.82 -2.49 -2.92
CA PHE A 37 9.05 -3.24 -2.70
C PHE A 37 9.32 -3.48 -1.21
N ALA A 38 9.13 -2.46 -0.37
CA ALA A 38 9.31 -2.60 1.07
C ALA A 38 8.34 -3.63 1.67
N GLN A 39 7.08 -3.64 1.23
CA GLN A 39 6.10 -4.62 1.72
C GLN A 39 6.39 -6.04 1.22
N ARG A 40 6.80 -6.21 -0.04
CA ARG A 40 7.22 -7.52 -0.56
C ARG A 40 8.45 -8.06 0.17
N TRP A 41 9.38 -7.17 0.51
CA TRP A 41 10.55 -7.50 1.32
C TRP A 41 10.15 -8.06 2.69
N LEU A 42 9.21 -7.41 3.39
CA LEU A 42 8.66 -7.94 4.65
C LEU A 42 7.95 -9.29 4.51
N GLU A 43 7.24 -9.51 3.41
CA GLU A 43 6.53 -10.77 3.15
C GLU A 43 7.48 -11.92 2.83
N GLY A 44 8.78 -11.66 2.61
CA GLY A 44 9.76 -12.65 2.18
C GLY A 44 9.50 -13.16 0.76
N ILE A 45 8.67 -12.44 -0.02
CA ILE A 45 8.34 -12.80 -1.39
C ILE A 45 9.44 -12.27 -2.29
N LYS A 46 10.24 -13.18 -2.87
CA LYS A 46 11.16 -12.82 -3.94
C LYS A 46 10.36 -12.27 -5.11
N ILE A 47 10.72 -11.07 -5.58
CA ILE A 47 10.19 -10.56 -6.84
C ILE A 47 10.74 -11.49 -7.93
N LYS A 48 9.85 -12.26 -8.57
CA LYS A 48 10.23 -13.33 -9.50
C LYS A 48 10.56 -12.81 -10.90
N ASP A 49 10.23 -11.56 -11.20
CA ASP A 49 10.64 -10.97 -12.47
C ASP A 49 12.14 -10.64 -12.42
N HIS A 50 12.85 -10.88 -13.51
CA HIS A 50 14.30 -10.62 -13.59
C HIS A 50 14.65 -9.12 -13.65
N MET A 51 13.64 -8.26 -13.61
CA MET A 51 13.75 -6.83 -13.91
C MET A 51 13.75 -5.97 -12.64
N HIS A 52 13.15 -6.45 -11.55
CA HIS A 52 13.10 -5.79 -10.26
C HIS A 52 14.00 -6.49 -9.25
N LYS A 53 14.86 -5.73 -8.57
CA LYS A 53 15.74 -6.24 -7.52
C LYS A 53 15.76 -5.32 -6.32
N ILE A 54 15.82 -5.93 -5.14
CA ILE A 54 16.05 -5.26 -3.86
C ILE A 54 17.28 -5.94 -3.27
N GLU A 55 18.36 -5.18 -3.11
CA GLU A 55 19.65 -5.69 -2.65
C GLU A 55 20.06 -4.93 -1.39
N PRO A 56 20.25 -5.61 -0.24
CA PRO A 56 20.76 -4.98 0.95
C PRO A 56 22.12 -4.33 0.70
N SER A 57 22.35 -3.20 1.37
CA SER A 57 23.65 -2.54 1.46
C SER A 57 23.96 -2.24 2.92
N ASP A 58 25.16 -1.77 3.21
CA ASP A 58 25.61 -1.51 4.59
C ASP A 58 24.74 -0.49 5.33
N CYS A 59 24.10 0.43 4.60
CA CYS A 59 23.34 1.54 5.18
C CYS A 59 21.91 1.69 4.60
N GLY A 60 21.39 0.69 3.89
CA GLY A 60 20.11 0.80 3.22
C GLY A 60 19.87 -0.30 2.19
N VAL A 61 19.19 0.03 1.10
CA VAL A 61 18.91 -0.90 0.01
C VAL A 61 19.17 -0.28 -1.35
N ASN A 62 19.71 -1.08 -2.26
CA ASN A 62 19.78 -0.76 -3.68
C ASN A 62 18.54 -1.32 -4.36
N ILE A 63 17.84 -0.46 -5.09
CA ILE A 63 16.65 -0.79 -5.86
C ILE A 63 17.00 -0.77 -7.33
N THR A 64 16.60 -1.83 -8.05
CA THR A 64 16.65 -1.90 -9.50
C THR A 64 15.25 -2.11 -10.03
N MET A 65 14.83 -1.34 -11.04
CA MET A 65 13.54 -1.48 -11.71
C MET A 65 13.56 -0.91 -13.14
N PRO A 66 12.74 -1.40 -14.08
CA PRO A 66 12.54 -0.76 -15.38
C PRO A 66 11.99 0.66 -15.23
N VAL A 67 12.40 1.57 -16.11
CA VAL A 67 11.82 2.91 -16.21
C VAL A 67 10.33 2.84 -16.54
N ALA A 68 9.92 1.90 -17.40
CA ALA A 68 8.51 1.60 -17.67
C ALA A 68 7.65 1.44 -16.39
N SER A 69 8.22 0.98 -15.26
CA SER A 69 7.47 0.78 -14.01
C SER A 69 6.88 2.06 -13.42
N ILE A 70 7.30 3.24 -13.87
CA ILE A 70 6.76 4.56 -13.47
C ILE A 70 6.13 5.34 -14.64
N LEU A 71 6.22 4.82 -15.85
CA LEU A 71 5.58 5.39 -17.04
C LEU A 71 4.17 4.80 -17.15
N ARG A 72 3.15 5.66 -17.29
CA ARG A 72 1.76 5.21 -17.24
C ARG A 72 1.29 4.60 -18.57
N ASP A 73 1.25 5.42 -19.61
CA ASP A 73 0.81 5.05 -20.98
C ASP A 73 1.86 5.48 -22.03
N GLU A 74 3.09 5.71 -21.57
CA GLU A 74 4.15 6.23 -22.43
C GLU A 74 5.15 5.11 -22.72
N ASP A 75 5.60 5.05 -23.96
CA ASP A 75 6.61 4.08 -24.37
C ASP A 75 7.88 4.23 -23.52
N ASP A 76 8.55 3.10 -23.26
CA ASP A 76 9.74 2.93 -22.41
C ASP A 76 10.96 3.79 -22.83
N HIS A 77 10.82 4.56 -23.91
CA HIS A 77 11.85 5.45 -24.45
C HIS A 77 11.78 6.88 -23.90
N ASN A 78 10.78 7.24 -23.09
CA ASN A 78 10.69 8.59 -22.52
C ASN A 78 11.62 8.80 -21.31
N TYR A 79 12.91 8.53 -21.51
CA TYR A 79 13.97 8.68 -20.52
C TYR A 79 14.07 10.11 -19.97
N ALA A 80 13.60 11.12 -20.70
CA ALA A 80 13.59 12.50 -20.23
C ALA A 80 12.71 12.67 -18.99
N LYS A 81 11.48 12.14 -19.01
CA LYS A 81 10.56 12.20 -17.86
C LYS A 81 11.07 11.38 -16.69
N ALA A 82 11.59 10.18 -16.97
CA ALA A 82 12.18 9.34 -15.93
C ALA A 82 13.37 10.02 -15.25
N LYS A 83 14.33 10.54 -16.03
CA LYS A 83 15.48 11.29 -15.50
C LYS A 83 15.03 12.49 -14.68
N ALA A 84 14.06 13.26 -15.18
CA ALA A 84 13.52 14.41 -14.46
C ALA A 84 12.89 13.99 -13.12
N ALA A 85 12.10 12.92 -13.11
CA ALA A 85 11.46 12.40 -11.90
C ALA A 85 12.47 11.89 -10.88
N PHE A 86 13.42 11.04 -11.27
CA PHE A 86 14.45 10.53 -10.37
C PHE A 86 15.36 11.66 -9.85
N THR A 87 15.79 12.58 -10.72
CA THR A 87 16.64 13.72 -10.32
C THR A 87 15.91 14.68 -9.39
N SER A 88 14.61 14.92 -9.63
CA SER A 88 13.80 15.77 -8.76
C SER A 88 13.56 15.09 -7.41
N LEU A 89 13.29 13.79 -7.40
CA LEU A 89 13.08 13.04 -6.16
C LEU A 89 14.36 12.96 -5.32
N SER A 90 15.53 12.82 -5.94
CA SER A 90 16.81 12.78 -5.21
C SER A 90 17.20 14.12 -4.58
N LYS A 91 16.55 15.22 -5.00
CA LYS A 91 16.71 16.55 -4.39
C LYS A 91 15.72 16.81 -3.27
N LYS A 92 14.72 15.93 -3.10
CA LYS A 92 13.78 15.96 -1.99
C LYS A 92 14.30 15.01 -0.94
N GLY A 93 14.31 15.47 0.30
CA GLY A 93 14.83 14.70 1.42
C GLY A 93 13.96 14.87 2.64
N ALA A 94 13.96 13.86 3.50
CA ALA A 94 13.26 13.88 4.78
C ALA A 94 14.21 14.35 5.88
N GLU A 95 13.64 15.13 6.78
CA GLU A 95 14.29 15.57 8.01
C GLU A 95 13.74 14.74 9.17
N TYR A 96 14.66 14.30 10.02
CA TYR A 96 14.34 13.65 11.27
C TYR A 96 15.03 14.41 12.40
N GLU A 97 14.28 14.71 13.44
CA GLU A 97 14.75 15.40 14.62
C GLU A 97 14.12 14.77 15.86
N ASP A 98 14.97 14.38 16.82
CA ASP A 98 14.60 14.04 18.19
C ASP A 98 15.48 14.84 19.18
N ASP A 99 15.33 14.58 20.48
CA ASP A 99 16.07 15.29 21.54
C ASP A 99 17.61 15.17 21.44
N LYS A 100 18.13 14.26 20.61
CA LYS A 100 19.56 13.90 20.53
C LYS A 100 20.13 13.95 19.11
N ILE A 101 19.33 13.67 18.11
CA ILE A 101 19.76 13.42 16.74
C ILE A 101 18.91 14.29 15.81
N TRP A 102 19.60 15.14 15.07
CA TRP A 102 19.09 15.78 13.88
C TRP A 102 19.80 15.20 12.66
N PHE A 103 19.04 14.76 11.65
CA PHE A 103 19.62 14.43 10.35
C PHE A 103 18.65 14.73 9.21
N TYR A 104 19.25 15.02 8.05
CA TYR A 104 18.56 15.18 6.79
C TYR A 104 19.13 14.18 5.78
N THR A 105 18.26 13.52 5.02
CA THR A 105 18.66 12.56 3.98
C THR A 105 17.74 12.65 2.78
N ALA A 106 18.25 12.38 1.58
CA ALA A 106 17.44 12.34 0.37
C ALA A 106 16.45 11.16 0.41
N ILE A 107 15.31 11.30 -0.27
CA ILE A 107 14.32 10.20 -0.40
C ILE A 107 14.93 9.04 -1.20
N ILE A 108 15.69 9.37 -2.24
CA ILE A 108 16.51 8.42 -3.01
C ILE A 108 17.88 9.02 -3.28
N GLU A 109 18.88 8.16 -3.44
CA GLU A 109 20.28 8.54 -3.65
C GLU A 109 20.82 7.91 -4.94
N HIS A 110 21.74 8.62 -5.59
CA HIS A 110 22.50 8.17 -6.76
C HIS A 110 21.66 7.50 -7.89
N PRO A 111 20.54 8.09 -8.35
CA PRO A 111 19.78 7.49 -9.43
C PRO A 111 20.58 7.41 -10.73
N LYS A 112 20.63 6.22 -11.31
CA LYS A 112 21.26 5.88 -12.59
C LYS A 112 20.23 5.21 -13.49
N ILE A 113 20.27 5.52 -14.78
CA ILE A 113 19.50 4.77 -15.80
C ILE A 113 20.49 4.24 -16.83
N GLU A 114 20.49 2.92 -17.02
CA GLU A 114 21.20 2.28 -18.12
C GLU A 114 20.43 2.51 -19.43
N LYS A 115 21.09 3.20 -20.37
CA LYS A 115 20.51 3.48 -21.69
C LYS A 115 20.52 2.18 -22.51
N GLY A 116 19.45 1.95 -23.27
CA GLY A 116 19.29 0.74 -24.10
C GLY A 116 18.50 -0.35 -23.38
N THR A 117 18.81 -0.66 -22.13
CA THR A 117 18.00 -1.59 -21.32
C THR A 117 16.82 -0.91 -20.61
N GLY A 118 16.92 0.41 -20.37
CA GLY A 118 15.89 1.16 -19.66
C GLY A 118 15.79 0.82 -18.17
N ILE A 119 16.84 0.23 -17.60
CA ILE A 119 16.87 -0.15 -16.19
C ILE A 119 17.35 1.03 -15.34
N ALA A 120 16.56 1.38 -14.33
CA ALA A 120 16.93 2.36 -13.31
C ALA A 120 17.47 1.66 -12.06
N THR A 121 18.54 2.20 -11.48
CA THR A 121 19.13 1.77 -10.21
C THR A 121 19.32 2.99 -9.31
N PHE A 122 18.99 2.87 -8.03
CA PHE A 122 19.16 3.94 -7.04
C PHE A 122 19.22 3.35 -5.63
N HIS A 123 19.78 4.11 -4.69
CA HIS A 123 19.91 3.73 -3.29
C HIS A 123 18.82 4.38 -2.44
N VAL A 124 18.36 3.68 -1.40
CA VAL A 124 17.45 4.20 -0.38
C VAL A 124 18.06 3.93 0.99
N TYR A 125 18.37 5.00 1.71
CA TYR A 125 18.94 4.94 3.05
C TYR A 125 17.98 4.26 4.05
N ASP A 126 18.52 3.47 4.99
CA ASP A 126 17.74 2.57 5.88
C ASP A 126 16.62 3.29 6.66
N PRO A 127 16.82 4.48 7.26
CA PRO A 127 15.73 5.23 7.90
C PRO A 127 14.56 5.55 6.97
N ILE A 128 14.81 5.92 5.71
CA ILE A 128 13.76 6.18 4.71
C ILE A 128 13.04 4.88 4.35
N TRP A 129 13.82 3.83 4.10
CA TRP A 129 13.27 2.50 3.79
C TRP A 129 12.37 1.99 4.92
N ARG A 130 12.80 2.11 6.18
CA ARG A 130 12.02 1.73 7.36
C ARG A 130 10.80 2.59 7.57
N ALA A 131 10.88 3.89 7.29
CA ALA A 131 9.71 4.78 7.38
C ALA A 131 8.57 4.33 6.45
N ALA A 132 8.86 3.70 5.31
CA ALA A 132 7.82 3.15 4.42
C ALA A 132 7.02 2.01 5.06
N LEU A 133 7.58 1.38 6.09
CA LEU A 133 7.03 0.26 6.84
C LEU A 133 6.61 0.64 8.26
N ASP A 134 6.78 1.89 8.66
CA ASP A 134 6.41 2.38 9.98
C ASP A 134 4.94 2.80 10.00
N PHE A 135 4.09 1.94 10.55
CA PHE A 135 2.65 2.18 10.67
C PHE A 135 2.21 2.69 12.05
N THR A 136 3.16 3.08 12.92
CA THR A 136 2.87 3.49 14.31
C THR A 136 1.93 4.71 14.39
N LYS A 137 2.04 5.62 13.42
CA LYS A 137 1.16 6.81 13.28
C LYS A 137 -0.10 6.54 12.43
N GLY A 138 -0.37 5.28 12.10
CA GLY A 138 -1.45 4.86 11.21
C GLY A 138 -1.01 4.72 9.75
N PHE A 139 -1.95 4.30 8.92
CA PHE A 139 -1.70 4.00 7.51
C PHE A 139 -2.94 4.28 6.65
N LYS A 140 -2.72 4.39 5.34
CA LYS A 140 -3.77 4.38 4.30
C LYS A 140 -3.64 3.13 3.46
N LYS A 141 -4.77 2.47 3.19
CA LYS A 141 -4.84 1.28 2.34
C LYS A 141 -5.55 1.67 1.03
N TYR A 142 -4.93 1.37 -0.10
CA TYR A 142 -5.50 1.66 -1.42
C TYR A 142 -4.94 0.73 -2.49
N GLU A 143 -5.60 0.65 -3.65
CA GLU A 143 -5.16 -0.21 -4.76
C GLU A 143 -3.99 0.44 -5.51
N LEU A 144 -2.88 -0.29 -5.61
CA LEU A 144 -1.66 0.23 -6.22
C LEU A 144 -1.85 0.57 -7.71
N ILE A 145 -2.43 -0.34 -8.50
CA ILE A 145 -2.55 -0.12 -9.95
C ILE A 145 -3.47 1.06 -10.24
N THR A 146 -4.54 1.23 -9.48
CA THR A 146 -5.45 2.37 -9.58
C THR A 146 -4.73 3.67 -9.25
N ALA A 147 -3.98 3.74 -8.15
CA ALA A 147 -3.17 4.91 -7.81
C ALA A 147 -2.15 5.27 -8.92
N MET A 148 -1.53 4.27 -9.54
CA MET A 148 -0.54 4.45 -10.61
C MET A 148 -1.15 5.02 -11.90
N LYS A 149 -2.45 4.79 -12.15
CA LYS A 149 -3.18 5.24 -13.35
C LYS A 149 -3.55 6.72 -13.34
N PHE A 150 -3.52 7.41 -12.22
CA PHE A 150 -3.87 8.84 -12.20
C PHE A 150 -2.83 9.70 -12.95
N LYS A 151 -3.30 10.75 -13.63
CA LYS A 151 -2.52 11.82 -14.27
C LYS A 151 -2.24 12.92 -13.27
N SER A 152 -3.25 13.30 -12.48
CA SER A 152 -3.13 14.40 -11.52
C SER A 152 -2.54 13.91 -10.20
N VAL A 153 -1.56 14.64 -9.68
CA VAL A 153 -1.09 14.43 -8.30
C VAL A 153 -2.23 14.72 -7.31
N TYR A 154 -3.18 15.60 -7.62
CA TYR A 154 -4.31 15.87 -6.74
C TYR A 154 -5.26 14.67 -6.70
N ALA A 155 -5.53 14.02 -7.84
CA ALA A 155 -6.31 12.78 -7.87
C ALA A 155 -5.63 11.67 -7.05
N MET A 156 -4.31 11.51 -7.20
CA MET A 156 -3.52 10.59 -6.35
C MET A 156 -3.69 10.88 -4.85
N ARG A 157 -3.52 12.14 -4.42
CA ARG A 157 -3.64 12.52 -3.00
C ARG A 157 -5.07 12.35 -2.47
N PHE A 158 -6.08 12.71 -3.25
CA PHE A 158 -7.48 12.49 -2.84
C PHE A 158 -7.84 11.00 -2.82
N TYR A 159 -7.31 10.20 -3.75
CA TYR A 159 -7.46 8.75 -3.70
C TYR A 159 -6.85 8.16 -2.43
N GLU A 160 -5.62 8.55 -2.08
CA GLU A 160 -4.97 8.16 -0.82
C GLU A 160 -5.82 8.56 0.40
N LEU A 161 -6.43 9.74 0.36
CA LEU A 161 -7.24 10.27 1.44
C LEU A 161 -8.57 9.51 1.62
N MET A 162 -9.27 9.25 0.52
CA MET A 162 -10.65 8.74 0.48
C MET A 162 -10.75 7.21 0.36
N SER A 163 -9.67 6.51 -0.02
CA SER A 163 -9.68 5.05 -0.13
C SER A 163 -10.03 4.39 1.20
N GLY A 164 -11.02 3.51 1.18
CA GLY A 164 -11.54 2.82 2.37
C GLY A 164 -12.29 3.70 3.37
N GLN A 165 -12.49 4.99 3.06
CA GLN A 165 -13.23 5.91 3.93
C GLN A 165 -14.73 5.65 3.82
N THR A 166 -15.41 5.48 4.96
CA THR A 166 -16.87 5.24 5.01
C THR A 166 -17.65 6.39 5.63
N LYS A 167 -16.97 7.28 6.35
CA LYS A 167 -17.58 8.43 7.04
C LYS A 167 -17.16 9.73 6.37
N PRO A 168 -18.02 10.78 6.37
CA PRO A 168 -17.63 12.09 5.90
C PRO A 168 -16.37 12.61 6.62
N LEU A 169 -15.50 13.28 5.87
CA LEU A 169 -14.25 13.84 6.38
C LEU A 169 -14.23 15.33 6.13
N PHE A 170 -14.16 16.14 7.18
CA PHE A 170 -13.89 17.56 7.05
C PHE A 170 -12.39 17.78 6.80
N VAL A 171 -12.07 18.62 5.81
CA VAL A 171 -10.72 19.10 5.52
C VAL A 171 -10.73 20.62 5.45
N SER A 172 -9.89 21.27 6.24
CA SER A 172 -9.75 22.72 6.18
C SER A 172 -9.06 23.14 4.89
N LEU A 173 -9.34 24.35 4.42
CA LEU A 173 -8.60 24.96 3.31
C LEU A 173 -7.17 25.32 3.73
N GLU A 174 -7.04 25.92 4.91
CA GLU A 174 -5.80 26.46 5.48
C GLU A 174 -5.38 25.72 6.76
N GLY A 175 -4.17 25.99 7.24
CA GLY A 175 -3.59 25.42 8.47
C GLY A 175 -2.65 24.25 8.22
N SER A 176 -2.02 23.74 9.29
CA SER A 176 -1.04 22.63 9.23
C SER A 176 -1.59 21.39 8.55
N ASP A 177 -2.89 21.15 8.71
CA ASP A 177 -3.65 20.04 8.13
C ASP A 177 -4.58 20.46 6.99
N GLY A 178 -4.49 21.71 6.55
CA GLY A 178 -5.32 22.22 5.46
C GLY A 178 -4.87 21.70 4.09
N LEU A 179 -5.80 21.69 3.13
CA LEU A 179 -5.52 21.21 1.78
C LEU A 179 -4.38 21.99 1.11
N ARG A 180 -4.27 23.32 1.30
CA ARG A 180 -3.17 24.10 0.71
C ARG A 180 -1.81 23.67 1.25
N GLU A 181 -1.71 23.44 2.55
CA GLU A 181 -0.46 22.99 3.17
C GLU A 181 -0.12 21.57 2.74
N ARG A 182 -1.09 20.66 2.89
CA ARG A 182 -0.93 19.25 2.56
C ARG A 182 -0.57 19.03 1.10
N PHE A 183 -1.04 19.88 0.19
CA PHE A 183 -0.81 19.74 -1.25
C PHE A 183 0.28 20.66 -1.79
N CYS A 184 0.98 21.41 -0.92
CA CYS A 184 2.03 22.36 -1.30
C CYS A 184 1.53 23.47 -2.27
N LEU A 185 0.35 24.00 -1.96
CA LEU A 185 -0.36 25.03 -2.72
C LEU A 185 -0.50 26.34 -1.93
N GLN A 186 0.34 26.56 -0.91
CA GLN A 186 0.41 27.84 -0.22
C GLN A 186 0.75 28.95 -1.23
N GLY A 187 0.00 30.06 -1.17
CA GLY A 187 0.16 31.17 -2.12
C GLY A 187 -0.32 30.90 -3.57
N LYS A 188 -0.73 29.67 -3.93
CA LYS A 188 -1.31 29.35 -5.24
C LYS A 188 -2.83 29.45 -5.21
N TYR A 189 -3.47 29.86 -6.30
CA TYR A 189 -4.93 30.09 -6.38
C TYR A 189 -5.43 31.14 -5.38
N GLU A 190 -5.26 32.42 -5.73
CA GLU A 190 -5.74 33.55 -4.91
C GLU A 190 -7.25 33.44 -4.64
N ARG A 191 -8.03 33.05 -5.65
CA ARG A 191 -9.47 32.84 -5.53
C ARG A 191 -9.78 31.40 -5.12
N VAL A 192 -10.58 31.23 -4.07
CA VAL A 192 -11.00 29.89 -3.59
C VAL A 192 -11.76 29.10 -4.66
N ASN A 193 -12.51 29.79 -5.54
CA ASN A 193 -13.20 29.14 -6.65
C ASN A 193 -12.22 28.49 -7.65
N ASP A 194 -11.04 29.09 -7.87
CA ASP A 194 -10.01 28.50 -8.74
C ASP A 194 -9.38 27.29 -8.06
N PHE A 195 -9.13 27.37 -6.74
CA PHE A 195 -8.67 26.21 -5.97
C PHE A 195 -9.65 25.03 -6.10
N LYS A 196 -10.94 25.29 -5.89
CA LYS A 196 -11.98 24.26 -6.05
C LYS A 196 -11.97 23.68 -7.47
N ARG A 197 -12.00 24.52 -8.50
CA ARG A 197 -12.08 24.09 -9.91
C ARG A 197 -10.86 23.26 -10.34
N TYR A 198 -9.65 23.70 -10.01
CA TYR A 198 -8.42 23.09 -10.53
C TYR A 198 -7.84 21.99 -9.63
N VAL A 199 -8.25 21.92 -8.36
CA VAL A 199 -7.74 20.93 -7.40
C VAL A 199 -8.82 19.92 -7.05
N ILE A 200 -9.96 20.36 -6.52
CA ILE A 200 -11.00 19.47 -6.00
C ILE A 200 -11.82 18.87 -7.14
N ASP A 201 -12.41 19.70 -7.98
CA ASP A 201 -13.31 19.25 -9.05
C ASP A 201 -12.54 18.47 -10.13
N ALA A 202 -11.32 18.90 -10.45
CA ALA A 202 -10.43 18.18 -11.36
C ALA A 202 -10.05 16.79 -10.83
N ALA A 203 -9.70 16.67 -9.54
CA ALA A 203 -9.40 15.39 -8.92
C ALA A 203 -10.64 14.49 -8.85
N LYS A 204 -11.78 15.04 -8.42
CA LYS A 204 -13.05 14.32 -8.35
C LYS A 204 -13.42 13.73 -9.71
N LYS A 205 -13.34 14.53 -10.78
CA LYS A 205 -13.65 14.06 -12.14
C LYS A 205 -12.79 12.86 -12.52
N GLU A 206 -11.49 12.92 -12.26
CA GLU A 206 -10.58 11.82 -12.59
C GLU A 206 -10.86 10.56 -11.75
N LEU A 207 -11.19 10.71 -10.46
CA LEU A 207 -11.60 9.61 -9.60
C LEU A 207 -12.93 8.97 -10.07
N ASP A 208 -13.92 9.80 -10.41
CA ASP A 208 -15.21 9.35 -10.94
C ASP A 208 -15.08 8.58 -12.27
N GLU A 209 -13.98 8.74 -13.01
CA GLU A 209 -13.74 8.04 -14.27
C GLU A 209 -12.95 6.73 -14.07
N SER A 210 -12.00 6.70 -13.12
CA SER A 210 -10.93 5.68 -13.12
C SER A 210 -10.71 4.96 -11.79
N SER A 211 -11.55 5.19 -10.78
CA SER A 211 -11.34 4.70 -9.41
C SER A 211 -12.59 4.03 -8.81
N PRO A 212 -12.43 3.01 -7.94
CA PRO A 212 -13.51 2.52 -7.10
C PRO A 212 -13.89 3.51 -5.99
N TYR A 213 -13.00 4.42 -5.61
CA TYR A 213 -13.24 5.44 -4.58
C TYR A 213 -13.25 6.84 -5.18
N SER A 214 -14.28 7.62 -4.83
CA SER A 214 -14.39 9.04 -5.12
C SER A 214 -15.03 9.77 -3.93
N PHE A 215 -15.47 11.00 -4.13
CA PHE A 215 -16.11 11.81 -3.11
C PHE A 215 -17.06 12.86 -3.68
N VAL A 216 -17.96 13.35 -2.85
CA VAL A 216 -18.70 14.60 -3.06
C VAL A 216 -18.15 15.64 -2.07
N ALA A 217 -17.70 16.78 -2.57
CA ALA A 217 -17.20 17.86 -1.72
C ALA A 217 -18.28 18.91 -1.46
N LYS A 218 -18.67 19.07 -0.20
CA LYS A 218 -19.54 20.14 0.25
C LYS A 218 -18.70 21.27 0.84
N GLU A 219 -18.84 22.48 0.31
CA GLU A 219 -18.21 23.67 0.87
C GLU A 219 -18.73 23.96 2.28
N GLU A 220 -17.81 24.20 3.21
CA GLU A 220 -18.14 24.70 4.56
C GLU A 220 -17.65 26.15 4.69
N LYS A 221 -18.50 27.01 5.25
CA LYS A 221 -18.28 28.46 5.31
C LYS A 221 -18.43 28.97 6.73
N GLU A 222 -17.59 29.93 7.08
CA GLU A 222 -17.72 30.76 8.27
C GLU A 222 -18.06 32.18 7.80
N GLY A 223 -19.34 32.56 7.96
CA GLY A 223 -19.90 33.74 7.30
C GLY A 223 -19.80 33.64 5.77
N LYS A 224 -19.09 34.58 5.15
CA LYS A 224 -18.85 34.59 3.69
C LYS A 224 -17.57 33.84 3.29
N LYS A 225 -16.70 33.51 4.23
CA LYS A 225 -15.40 32.90 3.97
C LYS A 225 -15.52 31.37 3.90
N VAL A 226 -14.99 30.76 2.85
CA VAL A 226 -14.86 29.30 2.77
C VAL A 226 -13.72 28.87 3.70
N ILE A 227 -14.03 27.98 4.65
CA ILE A 227 -13.06 27.46 5.62
C ILE A 227 -12.54 26.08 5.24
N GLY A 228 -13.22 25.36 4.36
CA GLY A 228 -12.84 24.03 3.93
C GLY A 228 -13.98 23.29 3.23
N TRP A 229 -13.86 21.97 3.19
CA TRP A 229 -14.85 21.08 2.59
C TRP A 229 -15.11 19.86 3.47
N THR A 230 -16.37 19.46 3.52
CA THR A 230 -16.75 18.12 3.99
C THR A 230 -16.78 17.19 2.78
N LEU A 231 -15.89 16.20 2.78
CA LEU A 231 -15.76 15.17 1.75
C LEU A 231 -16.62 13.96 2.13
N PHE A 232 -17.68 13.72 1.36
CA PHE A 232 -18.54 12.54 1.52
C PHE A 232 -18.01 11.42 0.63
N PRO A 233 -17.57 10.28 1.17
CA PRO A 233 -17.02 9.20 0.37
C PRO A 233 -18.07 8.59 -0.56
N VAL A 234 -17.65 8.25 -1.77
CA VAL A 234 -18.44 7.51 -2.78
C VAL A 234 -17.65 6.27 -3.17
N PHE A 235 -18.32 5.11 -3.19
CA PHE A 235 -17.72 3.84 -3.55
C PHE A 235 -18.46 3.21 -4.73
N PHE A 236 -17.71 2.82 -5.75
CA PHE A 236 -18.18 2.16 -6.96
C PHE A 236 -17.75 0.68 -6.91
N GLU A 237 -18.65 -0.18 -6.43
CA GLU A 237 -18.39 -1.62 -6.31
C GLU A 237 -18.01 -2.25 -7.65
N ASP A 238 -18.60 -1.84 -8.75
CA ASP A 238 -18.33 -2.36 -10.10
C ASP A 238 -16.90 -2.08 -10.61
N ARG A 239 -16.12 -1.26 -9.91
CA ARG A 239 -14.79 -0.79 -10.34
C ARG A 239 -13.65 -1.21 -9.42
N GLU A 240 -13.95 -1.85 -8.30
CA GLU A 240 -12.91 -2.43 -7.44
C GLU A 240 -12.37 -3.69 -8.12
N ASP A 241 -11.07 -3.97 -7.92
CA ASP A 241 -10.46 -5.14 -8.52
C ASP A 241 -11.18 -6.44 -8.08
N PRO A 242 -11.65 -7.29 -9.00
CA PRO A 242 -12.41 -8.49 -8.65
C PRO A 242 -11.67 -9.45 -7.72
N ALA A 243 -10.33 -9.52 -7.80
CA ALA A 243 -9.55 -10.38 -6.90
C ALA A 243 -9.52 -9.79 -5.47
N LEU A 244 -9.45 -8.46 -5.34
CA LEU A 244 -9.54 -7.80 -4.04
C LEU A 244 -10.95 -7.90 -3.44
N GLN A 245 -11.99 -7.82 -4.27
CA GLN A 245 -13.37 -8.07 -3.85
C GLN A 245 -13.56 -9.48 -3.34
N GLU A 246 -13.09 -10.49 -4.08
CA GLU A 246 -13.21 -11.88 -3.68
C GLU A 246 -12.43 -12.14 -2.39
N GLN A 247 -11.23 -11.57 -2.27
CA GLN A 247 -10.45 -11.64 -1.04
C GLN A 247 -11.21 -11.03 0.15
N ALA A 248 -11.84 -9.86 -0.03
CA ALA A 248 -12.63 -9.20 1.01
C ALA A 248 -13.90 -9.99 1.36
N ARG A 249 -14.56 -10.59 0.37
CA ARG A 249 -15.74 -11.46 0.54
C ARG A 249 -15.36 -12.70 1.35
N MET A 250 -14.31 -13.40 0.94
CA MET A 250 -13.77 -14.57 1.64
C MET A 250 -13.25 -14.22 3.04
N ALA A 251 -12.77 -13.00 3.26
CA ALA A 251 -12.41 -12.50 4.58
C ALA A 251 -13.62 -12.30 5.51
N LYS A 252 -14.82 -12.04 4.99
CA LYS A 252 -16.07 -11.94 5.78
C LYS A 252 -16.70 -13.30 6.09
N VAL A 253 -16.52 -14.31 5.22
CA VAL A 253 -17.03 -15.67 5.45
C VAL A 253 -16.31 -16.31 6.66
N THR A 254 -17.06 -16.99 7.52
CA THR A 254 -16.48 -17.65 8.70
C THR A 254 -15.73 -18.91 8.30
N ALA A 255 -14.65 -19.24 9.04
CA ALA A 255 -13.87 -20.45 8.80
C ALA A 255 -14.72 -21.74 8.81
N ARG A 256 -15.82 -21.76 9.58
CA ARG A 256 -16.74 -22.91 9.65
C ARG A 256 -17.40 -23.24 8.31
N LEU A 257 -17.65 -22.24 7.47
CA LEU A 257 -18.26 -22.44 6.15
C LEU A 257 -17.23 -22.79 5.08
N GLN A 258 -15.94 -22.66 5.38
CA GLN A 258 -14.83 -22.82 4.42
C GLN A 258 -14.00 -24.08 4.68
N LEU A 259 -14.01 -24.59 5.91
CA LEU A 259 -13.35 -25.84 6.29
C LEU A 259 -14.33 -27.00 6.20
N GLU A 260 -13.83 -28.19 5.85
CA GLU A 260 -14.60 -29.42 5.97
C GLU A 260 -14.98 -29.67 7.43
N ASN A 261 -16.15 -30.26 7.66
CA ASN A 261 -16.68 -30.48 9.01
C ASN A 261 -15.72 -31.29 9.90
N ASN A 262 -15.14 -32.35 9.35
CA ASN A 262 -14.14 -33.19 10.02
C ASN A 262 -12.90 -32.39 10.44
N VAL A 263 -12.36 -31.51 9.59
CA VAL A 263 -11.20 -30.66 9.88
C VAL A 263 -11.53 -29.67 10.98
N TYR A 264 -12.66 -28.97 10.85
CA TYR A 264 -13.10 -28.00 11.85
C TYR A 264 -13.32 -28.64 13.22
N ASP A 265 -14.00 -29.79 13.25
CA ASP A 265 -14.30 -30.52 14.47
C ASP A 265 -13.00 -31.10 15.08
N TYR A 266 -12.06 -31.56 14.25
CA TYR A 266 -10.76 -32.04 14.73
C TYR A 266 -9.98 -30.93 15.42
N LEU A 267 -9.91 -29.72 14.85
CA LEU A 267 -9.27 -28.56 15.47
C LEU A 267 -9.93 -28.20 16.80
N LYS A 268 -11.27 -28.22 16.86
CA LYS A 268 -12.02 -27.87 18.06
C LYS A 268 -11.87 -28.91 19.17
N PHE A 269 -11.99 -30.20 18.86
CA PHE A 269 -12.06 -31.25 19.88
C PHE A 269 -10.71 -31.91 20.19
N SER A 270 -9.79 -31.99 19.22
CA SER A 270 -8.46 -32.59 19.45
C SER A 270 -7.42 -31.58 19.93
N PHE A 271 -7.55 -30.31 19.54
CA PHE A 271 -6.61 -29.23 19.87
C PHE A 271 -7.22 -28.08 20.69
N ASP A 272 -8.48 -28.20 21.08
CA ASP A 272 -9.22 -27.22 21.91
C ASP A 272 -9.26 -25.80 21.31
N PHE A 273 -9.26 -25.68 19.98
CA PHE A 273 -9.42 -24.37 19.33
C PHE A 273 -10.83 -23.82 19.52
N LYS A 274 -10.94 -22.55 19.90
CA LYS A 274 -12.19 -21.80 19.90
C LYS A 274 -12.53 -21.31 18.49
N SER A 275 -13.81 -21.08 18.21
CA SER A 275 -14.26 -20.64 16.89
C SER A 275 -13.60 -19.32 16.42
N ASP A 276 -13.36 -18.37 17.33
CA ASP A 276 -12.67 -17.12 17.00
C ASP A 276 -11.17 -17.34 16.71
N GLU A 277 -10.53 -18.30 17.38
CA GLU A 277 -9.13 -18.68 17.14
C GLU A 277 -8.98 -19.40 15.79
N ILE A 278 -9.92 -20.26 15.42
CA ILE A 278 -9.99 -20.87 14.07
C ILE A 278 -10.18 -19.76 13.04
N ASN A 279 -11.11 -18.83 13.28
CA ASN A 279 -11.38 -17.75 12.34
C ASN A 279 -10.19 -16.79 12.17
N LYS A 280 -9.42 -16.51 13.23
CA LYS A 280 -8.16 -15.75 13.17
C LYS A 280 -7.09 -16.44 12.30
N ASN A 281 -7.05 -17.77 12.30
CA ASN A 281 -6.07 -18.56 11.54
C ASN A 281 -6.63 -19.15 10.24
N LYS A 282 -7.83 -18.74 9.81
CA LYS A 282 -8.57 -19.40 8.73
C LYS A 282 -7.81 -19.51 7.42
N LYS A 283 -7.03 -18.49 7.05
CA LYS A 283 -6.25 -18.50 5.80
C LYS A 283 -5.28 -19.69 5.78
N THR A 284 -4.52 -19.88 6.86
CA THR A 284 -3.56 -20.98 7.00
C THR A 284 -4.26 -22.34 7.04
N LEU A 285 -5.41 -22.43 7.70
CA LEU A 285 -6.16 -23.68 7.81
C LEU A 285 -6.80 -24.10 6.48
N ILE A 286 -7.36 -23.14 5.73
CA ILE A 286 -7.95 -23.38 4.41
C ILE A 286 -6.85 -23.74 3.40
N GLU A 287 -5.72 -23.02 3.39
CA GLU A 287 -4.57 -23.38 2.56
C GLU A 287 -4.04 -24.78 2.90
N GLY A 288 -3.94 -25.10 4.19
CA GLY A 288 -3.56 -26.42 4.68
C GLY A 288 -4.48 -27.51 4.15
N GLN A 289 -5.80 -27.37 4.32
CA GLN A 289 -6.79 -28.31 3.82
C GLN A 289 -6.71 -28.51 2.30
N ASN A 290 -6.50 -27.44 1.54
CA ASN A 290 -6.54 -27.50 0.08
C ASN A 290 -5.23 -28.01 -0.54
N ARG A 291 -4.09 -27.85 0.13
CA ARG A 291 -2.76 -28.14 -0.44
C ARG A 291 -2.02 -29.29 0.22
N ILE A 292 -2.25 -29.57 1.51
CA ILE A 292 -1.56 -30.66 2.21
C ILE A 292 -2.32 -31.97 1.92
N PRO A 293 -1.68 -32.95 1.26
CA PRO A 293 -2.30 -34.27 1.09
C PRO A 293 -2.58 -34.90 2.45
N ASP A 294 -3.78 -35.48 2.61
CA ASP A 294 -4.25 -36.03 3.88
C ASP A 294 -4.08 -35.07 5.07
N PHE A 295 -4.73 -33.89 4.97
CA PHE A 295 -4.61 -32.85 5.99
C PHE A 295 -5.04 -33.33 7.39
N ILE A 296 -6.03 -34.22 7.50
CA ILE A 296 -6.45 -34.81 8.79
C ILE A 296 -5.37 -35.71 9.36
N GLY A 297 -4.77 -36.59 8.54
CA GLY A 297 -3.66 -37.44 8.95
C GLY A 297 -2.49 -36.59 9.48
N PHE A 298 -2.12 -35.55 8.73
CA PHE A 298 -1.09 -34.59 9.13
C PHE A 298 -1.42 -33.92 10.48
N LEU A 299 -2.66 -33.42 10.67
CA LEU A 299 -3.10 -32.88 11.96
C LEU A 299 -2.99 -33.92 13.08
N GLY A 300 -3.25 -35.19 12.79
CA GLY A 300 -3.11 -36.31 13.74
C GLY A 300 -1.68 -36.48 14.26
N GLU A 301 -0.68 -36.37 13.39
CA GLU A 301 0.74 -36.48 13.75
C GLU A 301 1.16 -35.37 14.73
N LEU A 302 0.58 -34.17 14.59
CA LEU A 302 0.90 -33.02 15.43
C LEU A 302 0.36 -33.15 16.86
N LYS A 303 -0.58 -34.05 17.13
CA LYS A 303 -1.26 -34.16 18.44
C LYS A 303 -0.30 -34.42 19.58
N LYS A 304 0.70 -35.28 19.39
CA LYS A 304 1.72 -35.58 20.41
C LYS A 304 2.62 -34.37 20.65
N GLY A 305 3.15 -33.77 19.59
CA GLY A 305 4.04 -32.61 19.68
C GLY A 305 3.36 -31.39 20.32
N ALA A 306 2.11 -31.11 19.93
CA ALA A 306 1.35 -29.99 20.47
C ALA A 306 1.11 -30.11 21.98
N ARG A 307 0.91 -31.33 22.53
CA ARG A 307 0.71 -31.55 23.97
C ARG A 307 1.90 -31.12 24.82
N PHE A 308 3.12 -31.22 24.29
CA PHE A 308 4.35 -30.86 25.01
C PHE A 308 4.82 -29.43 24.71
N ALA A 309 4.14 -28.71 23.81
CA ALA A 309 4.51 -27.36 23.45
C ALA A 309 3.97 -26.34 24.48
N ASN A 310 4.76 -25.30 24.77
CA ASN A 310 4.33 -24.18 25.61
C ASN A 310 3.11 -23.44 25.04
N ASN A 311 2.95 -23.45 23.71
CA ASN A 311 1.75 -22.96 23.01
C ASN A 311 1.26 -24.02 22.01
N PRO A 312 0.40 -24.96 22.45
CA PRO A 312 -0.08 -26.07 21.62
C PRO A 312 -0.74 -25.61 20.31
N LYS A 313 -1.57 -24.57 20.37
CA LYS A 313 -2.30 -24.03 19.21
C LYS A 313 -1.35 -23.34 18.23
N GLY A 314 -0.44 -22.52 18.76
CA GLY A 314 0.61 -21.88 17.97
C GLY A 314 1.52 -22.89 17.27
N TYR A 315 1.86 -23.98 17.96
CA TYR A 315 2.62 -25.10 17.40
C TYR A 315 1.92 -25.71 16.17
N VAL A 316 0.62 -26.02 16.28
CA VAL A 316 -0.16 -26.59 15.17
C VAL A 316 -0.18 -25.64 13.97
N ILE A 317 -0.48 -24.36 14.18
CA ILE A 317 -0.51 -23.37 13.09
C ILE A 317 0.87 -23.22 12.42
N ASN A 318 1.95 -23.19 13.20
CA ASN A 318 3.29 -23.08 12.65
C ASN A 318 3.70 -24.33 11.88
N ALA A 319 3.35 -25.52 12.35
CA ALA A 319 3.61 -26.77 11.64
C ALA A 319 2.90 -26.80 10.27
N ILE A 320 1.65 -26.34 10.20
CA ILE A 320 0.93 -26.20 8.92
C ILE A 320 1.67 -25.23 7.99
N LYS A 321 2.10 -24.06 8.49
CA LYS A 321 2.87 -23.08 7.69
C LYS A 321 4.19 -23.63 7.17
N ILE A 322 4.87 -24.46 7.96
CA ILE A 322 6.12 -25.12 7.54
C ILE A 322 5.81 -26.12 6.42
N LYS A 323 4.80 -26.99 6.62
CA LYS A 323 4.41 -27.99 5.62
C LYS A 323 3.98 -27.35 4.30
N LEU A 324 3.26 -26.24 4.34
CA LEU A 324 2.86 -25.47 3.14
C LEU A 324 4.03 -24.90 2.33
N LYS A 325 5.24 -24.81 2.90
CA LYS A 325 6.45 -24.41 2.17
C LYS A 325 7.14 -25.59 1.48
N GLU A 326 6.84 -26.82 1.91
CA GLU A 326 7.41 -28.06 1.37
C GLU A 326 6.59 -28.62 0.19
N VAL A 327 5.31 -28.26 0.09
CA VAL A 327 4.35 -28.74 -0.91
C VAL A 327 4.08 -27.69 -1.97
#